data_AF-A0A6S7K5Z1-F1
#
_entry.id   AF-A0A6S7K5Z1-F1
#
_cell.length_a   1.000
_cell.length_b   1.000
_cell.length_c   1.000
_cell.angle_alpha   90.00
_cell.angle_beta   90.00
_cell.angle_gamma   90.00
#
_symmetry.space_group_name_H-M   'P 1'
#
loop_
_entity.id
_entity.type
_entity.pdbx_description
1 polymer ?
#
loop_
_entity_poly.entity_id
_entity_poly.type
_entity_poly.pdbx_seq_one_letter_code
_entity_poly.pdbx_strand_id
1 'polypeptide(L)'
;MEELSKPENQKKIRGKMYCNEHSGKTLKVYCETCDKLICKDCMDFIHTKPNHSCFLVKDVASNYKKKLASKNKAMDSALNEGNAHLRKLSTATTQLDRDAENAKSKIVQRQDAVMKKVTAMVKRKAPMLLNEVDLIHAGKRAKLDGQTEQTKVYAEQIYRSVQLSRKLLHSGTEKEILSSQKMMLDNANNLLTKRPAYLKAPVGVAKFSYTSCTHKEPLNEEIATFLANCMGEVDTENKDTDCIDKAFKVKKQCPICYQTYGPLTGDQPEGKMIEKQPVKLTFDNELHTGIKIRYEFPDRIQGSDHPNPGKPYKGTSETAYLLYSNEGNKVLRLLRRAFDQKLTFTIGQSPTAIEDVVMVTDIPHITSR
;
A
#
# COMPACT_ATOMS: atom_id res chain seq x y z
N MET A 1 13.52 47.11 42.01
CA MET A 1 14.82 47.10 41.31
C MET A 1 15.00 48.36 40.48
N GLU A 2 14.00 48.77 39.69
CA GLU A 2 13.99 49.99 38.86
C GLU A 2 14.41 51.28 39.60
N GLU A 3 14.00 51.46 40.87
CA GLU A 3 14.40 52.61 41.69
C GLU A 3 15.91 52.64 42.02
N LEU A 4 16.56 51.50 42.26
CA LEU A 4 17.99 51.41 42.59
C LEU A 4 18.89 51.52 41.34
N SER A 5 18.32 51.29 40.16
CA SER A 5 18.99 51.39 38.86
C SER A 5 19.04 52.82 38.32
N LYS A 6 18.31 53.77 38.93
CA LYS A 6 18.30 55.17 38.52
C LYS A 6 19.71 55.78 38.62
N PRO A 7 20.18 56.53 37.61
CA PRO A 7 21.52 57.15 37.61
C PRO A 7 21.77 58.04 38.83
N GLU A 8 20.71 58.65 39.37
CA GLU A 8 20.70 59.49 40.57
C GLU A 8 21.14 58.72 41.85
N ASN A 9 20.86 57.41 41.89
CA ASN A 9 21.20 56.52 42.99
C ASN A 9 22.57 55.83 42.80
N GLN A 10 23.17 55.92 41.61
CA GLN A 10 24.49 55.35 41.28
C GLN A 10 25.66 56.30 41.60
N LYS A 11 25.42 57.61 41.79
CA LYS A 11 26.45 58.61 42.14
C LYS A 11 26.20 59.22 43.51
N LYS A 12 26.72 58.61 44.58
CA LYS A 12 26.98 59.32 45.86
C LYS A 12 27.90 58.54 46.82
N ILE A 13 29.12 58.21 46.39
CA ILE A 13 30.11 57.67 47.35
C ILE A 13 31.47 58.29 47.08
N ARG A 14 31.74 59.45 47.72
CA ARG A 14 33.08 59.96 48.07
C ARG A 14 33.08 61.26 48.89
N GLY A 15 31.97 61.63 49.56
CA GLY A 15 31.89 62.82 50.43
C GLY A 15 31.50 62.48 51.86
N LYS A 16 32.03 63.23 52.85
CA LYS A 16 31.54 63.19 54.24
C LYS A 16 30.06 63.63 54.25
N MET A 17 29.19 62.86 54.89
CA MET A 17 27.78 63.24 55.05
C MET A 17 27.62 64.12 56.29
N TYR A 18 26.92 65.24 56.14
CA TYR A 18 26.69 66.23 57.19
C TYR A 18 25.26 66.17 57.71
N CYS A 19 25.05 66.62 58.94
CA CYS A 19 23.74 66.70 59.58
C CYS A 19 22.95 67.91 59.07
N ASN A 20 21.69 67.69 58.72
CA ASN A 20 20.79 68.77 58.29
C ASN A 20 20.37 69.68 59.45
N GLU A 21 20.31 69.15 60.68
CA GLU A 21 19.91 69.89 61.89
C GLU A 21 21.08 70.61 62.56
N HIS A 22 22.31 70.11 62.38
CA HIS A 22 23.50 70.61 63.06
C HIS A 22 24.60 70.93 62.04
N SER A 23 24.71 72.21 61.68
CA SER A 23 25.64 72.69 60.65
C SER A 23 27.09 72.29 60.93
N GLY A 24 27.77 71.76 59.92
CA GLY A 24 29.17 71.31 60.01
C GLY A 24 29.42 69.99 60.75
N LYS A 25 28.41 69.39 61.39
CA LYS A 25 28.54 68.10 62.08
C LYS A 25 28.41 66.94 61.10
N THR A 26 29.23 65.91 61.29
CA THR A 26 29.21 64.71 60.44
C THR A 26 28.31 63.62 61.02
N LEU A 27 27.65 62.88 60.13
CA LEU A 27 26.80 61.75 60.50
C LEU A 27 27.68 60.56 60.88
N LYS A 28 27.63 60.13 62.14
CA LYS A 28 28.48 59.06 62.71
C LYS A 28 27.70 58.00 63.50
N VAL A 29 26.42 58.25 63.76
CA VAL A 29 25.52 57.39 64.53
C VAL A 29 24.36 56.98 63.62
N TYR A 30 23.88 55.75 63.73
CA TYR A 30 22.69 55.25 63.05
C TYR A 30 21.61 54.96 64.09
N CYS A 31 20.42 55.51 63.87
CA CYS A 31 19.25 55.30 64.72
C CYS A 31 18.35 54.24 64.08
N GLU A 32 18.30 53.03 64.65
CA GLU A 32 17.51 51.91 64.13
C GLU A 32 16.01 52.19 64.17
N THR A 33 15.52 52.85 65.22
CA THR A 33 14.09 53.17 65.38
C THR A 33 13.57 54.15 64.33
N CYS A 34 14.45 54.97 63.74
CA CYS A 34 14.07 55.96 62.74
C CYS A 34 14.67 55.66 61.35
N ASP A 35 15.35 54.52 61.20
CA ASP A 35 16.08 54.08 60.01
C ASP A 35 16.88 55.19 59.31
N LYS A 36 17.68 55.96 60.08
CA LYS A 36 18.43 57.10 59.54
C LYS A 36 19.78 57.34 60.18
N LEU A 37 20.68 57.95 59.41
CA LEU A 37 22.00 58.42 59.85
C LEU A 37 21.86 59.79 60.56
N ILE A 38 22.45 59.91 61.74
CA ILE A 38 22.41 61.11 62.60
C ILE A 38 23.83 61.50 63.10
N CYS A 39 24.01 62.74 63.57
CA CYS A 39 25.22 63.17 64.28
C CYS A 39 25.11 62.84 65.78
N LYS A 40 26.20 63.05 66.54
CA LYS A 40 26.20 62.83 68.00
C LYS A 40 25.26 63.79 68.74
N ASP A 41 25.23 65.05 68.33
CA ASP A 41 24.35 66.06 68.93
C ASP A 41 22.87 65.68 68.76
N CYS A 42 22.47 65.13 67.60
CA CYS A 42 21.13 64.56 67.42
C CYS A 42 20.85 63.38 68.36
N MET A 43 21.83 62.54 68.67
CA MET A 43 21.68 61.43 69.62
C MET A 43 21.45 61.94 71.06
N ASP A 44 22.09 63.05 71.42
CA ASP A 44 22.02 63.60 72.78
C ASP A 44 20.74 64.41 73.05
N PHE A 45 20.12 64.99 72.02
CA PHE A 45 18.96 65.89 72.20
C PHE A 45 17.65 65.42 71.54
N ILE A 46 17.71 64.62 70.48
CA ILE A 46 16.53 64.22 69.68
C ILE A 46 16.32 62.70 69.71
N HIS A 47 17.42 61.94 69.66
CA HIS A 47 17.42 60.48 69.59
C HIS A 47 17.98 59.83 70.85
N THR A 48 17.41 60.24 71.98
CA THR A 48 17.83 59.83 73.32
C THR A 48 17.23 58.49 73.74
N LYS A 49 17.93 57.81 74.66
CA LYS A 49 17.40 56.63 75.35
C LYS A 49 16.34 57.06 76.38
N PRO A 50 15.30 56.24 76.64
CA PRO A 50 15.09 54.88 76.12
C PRO A 50 14.35 54.81 74.77
N ASN A 51 13.84 55.93 74.27
CA ASN A 51 12.90 55.95 73.14
C ASN A 51 13.54 55.51 71.82
N HIS A 52 14.82 55.85 71.59
CA HIS A 52 15.51 55.55 70.34
C HIS A 52 16.74 54.65 70.56
N SER A 53 16.90 53.68 69.66
CA SER A 53 18.04 52.75 69.65
C SER A 53 19.11 53.24 68.67
N CYS A 54 20.23 53.73 69.21
CA CYS A 54 21.30 54.37 68.44
C CYS A 54 22.63 53.64 68.59
N PHE A 55 23.30 53.39 67.47
CA PHE A 55 24.58 52.68 67.40
C PHE A 55 25.58 53.40 66.51
N LEU A 56 26.87 53.11 66.66
CA LEU A 56 27.89 53.66 65.76
C LEU A 56 27.74 53.06 64.36
N VAL A 57 27.85 53.92 63.35
CA VAL A 57 27.67 53.52 61.93
C VAL A 57 28.63 52.41 61.52
N LYS A 58 29.86 52.39 62.04
CA LYS A 58 30.85 51.36 61.71
C LYS A 58 30.39 49.95 62.09
N ASP A 59 29.76 49.82 63.25
CA ASP A 59 29.36 48.52 63.82
C ASP A 59 28.13 47.99 63.09
N VAL A 60 27.15 48.88 62.84
CA VAL A 60 25.92 48.57 62.10
C VAL A 60 26.21 48.27 60.62
N ALA A 61 27.04 49.09 59.96
CA ALA A 61 27.40 48.91 58.56
C ALA A 61 28.13 47.58 58.33
N SER A 62 28.96 47.14 59.27
CA SER A 62 29.63 45.84 59.20
C SER A 62 28.63 44.68 59.20
N ASN A 63 27.58 44.76 60.03
CA ASN A 63 26.52 43.77 60.07
C ASN A 63 25.64 43.78 58.82
N TYR A 64 25.23 44.95 58.32
CA TYR A 64 24.46 45.06 57.08
C TYR A 64 25.27 44.61 55.86
N LYS A 65 26.58 44.90 55.80
CA LYS A 65 27.45 44.40 54.73
C LYS A 65 27.49 42.87 54.68
N LYS A 66 27.57 42.21 55.85
CA LYS A 66 27.49 40.74 55.94
C LYS A 66 26.12 40.21 55.49
N LYS A 67 25.03 40.82 55.95
CA LYS A 67 23.65 40.44 55.55
C LYS A 67 23.42 40.62 54.05
N LEU A 68 23.89 41.73 53.46
CA LEU A 68 23.77 41.99 52.03
C LEU A 68 24.62 41.01 51.22
N ALA A 69 25.85 40.72 51.65
CA ALA A 69 26.70 39.74 50.99
C ALA A 69 26.08 38.33 51.01
N SER A 70 25.48 37.91 52.13
CA SER A 70 24.81 36.60 52.20
C SER A 70 23.55 36.53 51.34
N LYS A 71 22.76 37.61 51.28
CA LYS A 71 21.60 37.72 50.40
C LYS A 71 21.98 37.75 48.92
N ASN A 72 23.03 38.49 48.53
CA ASN A 72 23.53 38.48 47.16
C ASN A 72 24.01 37.08 46.76
N LYS A 73 24.74 36.37 47.62
CA LYS A 73 25.15 34.98 47.36
C LYS A 73 23.96 34.04 47.11
N ALA A 74 22.87 34.22 47.85
CA ALA A 74 21.63 33.46 47.64
C ALA A 74 20.96 33.84 46.31
N MET A 75 20.92 35.13 45.96
CA MET A 75 20.42 35.61 44.66
C MET A 75 21.25 35.09 43.49
N ASP A 76 22.58 35.08 43.60
CA ASP A 76 23.48 34.54 42.57
C ASP A 76 23.23 33.03 42.35
N SER A 77 22.99 32.29 43.43
CA SER A 77 22.67 30.85 43.34
C SER A 77 21.33 30.62 42.64
N ALA A 78 20.29 31.37 43.02
CA ALA A 78 18.98 31.31 42.36
C ALA A 78 19.04 31.73 40.88
N LEU A 79 19.85 32.74 40.55
CA LEU A 79 20.07 33.17 39.17
C LEU A 79 20.74 32.06 38.35
N ASN A 80 21.73 31.36 38.91
CA ASN A 80 22.39 30.23 38.25
C ASN A 80 21.44 29.05 38.04
N GLU A 81 20.61 28.72 39.02
CA GLU A 81 19.56 27.70 38.89
C GLU A 81 18.55 28.06 37.80
N GLY A 82 18.05 29.30 37.79
CA GLY A 82 17.16 29.82 36.76
C GLY A 82 17.77 29.75 35.36
N ASN A 83 19.03 30.17 35.22
CA ASN A 83 19.76 30.10 33.95
C ASN A 83 20.00 28.66 33.49
N ALA A 84 20.30 27.74 34.41
CA ALA A 84 20.44 26.33 34.10
C ALA A 84 19.11 25.72 33.63
N HIS A 85 18.00 26.10 34.27
CA HIS A 85 16.67 25.67 33.86
C HIS A 85 16.27 26.23 32.49
N LEU A 86 16.55 27.52 32.23
CA LEU A 86 16.33 28.14 30.92
C LEU A 86 17.06 27.42 29.79
N ARG A 87 18.31 26.98 30.02
CA ARG A 87 19.07 26.18 29.04
C ARG A 87 18.40 24.82 28.78
N LYS A 88 17.90 24.15 29.82
CA LYS A 88 17.17 22.89 29.69
C LYS A 88 15.87 23.08 28.90
N LEU A 89 15.09 24.12 29.21
CA LEU A 89 13.87 24.46 28.48
C LEU A 89 14.16 24.76 27.02
N SER A 90 15.16 25.60 26.73
CA SER A 90 15.57 25.89 25.35
C SER A 90 15.96 24.63 24.58
N THR A 91 16.71 23.72 25.21
CA THR A 91 17.08 22.43 24.60
C THR A 91 15.82 21.58 24.32
N ALA A 92 14.92 21.46 25.29
CA ALA A 92 13.68 20.71 25.15
C ALA A 92 12.78 21.28 24.05
N THR A 93 12.65 22.60 23.94
CA THR A 93 11.90 23.25 22.85
C THR A 93 12.48 22.90 21.50
N THR A 94 13.81 23.05 21.31
CA THR A 94 14.43 22.71 20.03
C THR A 94 14.31 21.23 19.67
N GLN A 95 14.30 20.35 20.68
CA GLN A 95 14.11 18.92 20.46
C GLN A 95 12.67 18.61 20.03
N LEU A 96 11.68 19.20 20.70
CA LEU A 96 10.27 19.06 20.35
C LEU A 96 10.00 19.54 18.92
N ASP A 97 10.56 20.69 18.53
CA ASP A 97 10.42 21.22 17.17
C ASP A 97 11.02 20.27 16.12
N ARG A 98 12.21 19.73 16.40
CA ARG A 98 12.86 18.74 15.51
C ARG A 98 12.06 17.46 15.39
N ASP A 99 11.55 16.94 16.50
CA ASP A 99 10.77 15.69 16.51
C ASP A 99 9.45 15.87 15.76
N ALA A 100 8.80 17.03 15.91
CA ALA A 100 7.62 17.39 15.14
C ALA A 100 7.90 17.46 13.63
N GLU A 101 8.97 18.14 13.21
CA GLU A 101 9.34 18.22 11.78
C GLU A 101 9.75 16.85 11.20
N ASN A 102 10.45 16.03 11.98
CA ASN A 102 10.80 14.67 11.57
C ASN A 102 9.54 13.80 11.40
N ALA A 103 8.60 13.86 12.34
CA ALA A 103 7.32 13.15 12.23
C ALA A 103 6.53 13.58 10.98
N LYS A 104 6.41 14.89 10.73
CA LYS A 104 5.78 15.43 9.52
C LYS A 104 6.46 14.91 8.24
N SER A 105 7.79 14.93 8.20
CA SER A 105 8.55 14.43 7.04
C SER A 105 8.30 12.95 6.78
N LYS A 106 8.27 12.12 7.83
CA LYS A 106 7.96 10.69 7.73
C LYS A 106 6.54 10.43 7.21
N ILE A 107 5.55 11.21 7.66
CA ILE A 107 4.16 11.11 7.16
C ILE A 107 4.11 11.37 5.65
N VAL A 108 4.77 12.44 5.19
CA VAL A 108 4.81 12.78 3.75
C VAL A 108 5.55 11.69 2.95
N GLN A 109 6.68 11.19 3.43
CA GLN A 109 7.40 10.09 2.78
C GLN A 109 6.54 8.81 2.68
N ARG A 110 5.76 8.50 3.72
CA ARG A 110 4.83 7.38 3.71
C ARG A 110 3.72 7.61 2.68
N GLN A 111 3.14 8.80 2.62
CA GLN A 111 2.14 9.19 1.61
C GLN A 111 2.64 8.89 0.20
N ASP A 112 3.85 9.37 -0.13
CA ASP A 112 4.45 9.18 -1.45
C ASP A 112 4.70 7.69 -1.76
N ALA A 113 5.16 6.92 -0.77
CA ALA A 113 5.37 5.49 -0.93
C ALA A 113 4.07 4.72 -1.22
N VAL A 114 2.99 5.01 -0.48
CA VAL A 114 1.67 4.40 -0.70
C VAL A 114 1.14 4.80 -2.09
N MET A 115 1.18 6.09 -2.43
CA MET A 115 0.72 6.59 -3.72
C MET A 115 1.48 5.96 -4.89
N LYS A 116 2.81 5.80 -4.76
CA LYS A 116 3.63 5.16 -5.78
C LYS A 116 3.23 3.70 -6.00
N LYS A 117 2.97 2.94 -4.92
CA LYS A 117 2.50 1.54 -5.02
C LYS A 117 1.13 1.46 -5.70
N VAL A 118 0.14 2.24 -5.26
CA VAL A 118 -1.22 2.27 -5.85
C VAL A 118 -1.17 2.68 -7.32
N THR A 119 -0.42 3.74 -7.64
CA THR A 119 -0.25 4.22 -9.02
C THR A 119 0.38 3.16 -9.91
N ALA A 120 1.42 2.45 -9.42
CA ALA A 120 2.05 1.37 -10.17
C ALA A 120 1.08 0.22 -10.46
N MET A 121 0.22 -0.14 -9.50
CA MET A 121 -0.79 -1.19 -9.71
C MET A 121 -1.76 -0.83 -10.83
N VAL A 122 -2.29 0.40 -10.83
CA VAL A 122 -3.21 0.89 -11.87
C VAL A 122 -2.50 0.96 -13.23
N LYS A 123 -1.29 1.53 -13.26
CA LYS A 123 -0.48 1.63 -14.49
C LYS A 123 -0.09 0.27 -15.07
N ARG A 124 -0.04 -0.80 -14.27
CA ARG A 124 0.26 -2.15 -14.76
C ARG A 124 -0.92 -2.80 -15.49
N LYS A 125 -2.16 -2.56 -15.08
CA LYS A 125 -3.35 -3.24 -15.66
C LYS A 125 -3.72 -2.66 -17.04
N ALA A 126 -3.57 -1.35 -17.23
CA ALA A 126 -3.88 -0.67 -18.48
C ALA A 126 -3.21 -1.30 -19.73
N PRO A 127 -1.87 -1.50 -19.78
CA PRO A 127 -1.23 -2.09 -20.95
C PRO A 127 -1.64 -3.55 -21.20
N MET A 128 -2.03 -4.30 -20.16
CA MET A 128 -2.53 -5.66 -20.35
C MET A 128 -3.86 -5.69 -21.11
N LEU A 129 -4.78 -4.78 -20.77
CA LEU A 129 -6.07 -4.67 -21.46
C LEU A 129 -5.88 -4.17 -22.91
N LEU A 130 -4.96 -3.22 -23.11
CA LEU A 130 -4.62 -2.74 -24.46
C LEU A 130 -4.06 -3.89 -25.32
N ASN A 131 -3.11 -4.66 -24.79
CA ASN A 131 -2.53 -5.79 -25.49
C ASN A 131 -3.57 -6.90 -25.80
N GLU A 132 -4.55 -7.11 -24.92
CA GLU A 132 -5.64 -8.05 -25.18
C GLU A 132 -6.50 -7.61 -26.37
N VAL A 133 -6.81 -6.32 -26.47
CA VAL A 133 -7.48 -5.73 -27.64
C VAL A 133 -6.64 -5.94 -28.89
N ASP A 134 -5.34 -5.66 -28.84
CA ASP A 134 -4.42 -5.80 -29.97
C ASP A 134 -4.33 -7.25 -30.47
N LEU A 135 -4.26 -8.23 -29.56
CA LEU A 135 -4.22 -9.65 -29.91
C LEU A 135 -5.51 -10.12 -30.59
N ILE A 136 -6.66 -9.72 -30.05
CA ILE A 136 -7.97 -10.04 -30.64
C ILE A 136 -8.09 -9.38 -32.01
N HIS A 137 -7.71 -8.10 -32.12
CA HIS A 137 -7.72 -7.35 -33.37
C HIS A 137 -6.83 -8.02 -34.42
N ALA A 138 -5.58 -8.33 -34.09
CA ALA A 138 -4.63 -8.98 -35.00
C ALA A 138 -5.16 -10.33 -35.50
N GLY A 139 -5.71 -11.16 -34.61
CA GLY A 139 -6.27 -12.47 -34.99
C GLY A 139 -7.50 -12.35 -35.90
N LYS A 140 -8.38 -11.37 -35.66
CA LYS A 140 -9.54 -11.11 -36.54
C LYS A 140 -9.13 -10.51 -37.88
N ARG A 141 -8.16 -9.58 -37.86
CA ARG A 141 -7.62 -8.93 -39.05
C ARG A 141 -6.95 -9.94 -39.99
N ALA A 142 -6.13 -10.84 -39.47
CA ALA A 142 -5.47 -11.89 -40.26
C ALA A 142 -6.48 -12.80 -41.00
N LYS A 143 -7.63 -13.10 -40.36
CA LYS A 143 -8.70 -13.88 -41.02
C LYS A 143 -9.35 -13.11 -42.17
N LEU A 144 -9.64 -11.82 -41.96
CA LEU A 144 -10.20 -10.96 -43.00
C LEU A 144 -9.23 -10.76 -44.17
N ASP A 145 -7.94 -10.55 -43.89
CA ASP A 145 -6.91 -10.40 -44.92
C ASP A 145 -6.75 -11.70 -45.73
N GLY A 146 -6.75 -12.86 -45.07
CA GLY A 146 -6.74 -14.16 -45.75
C GLY A 146 -7.95 -14.37 -46.68
N GLN A 147 -9.16 -14.02 -46.22
CA GLN A 147 -10.37 -14.08 -47.06
C GLN A 147 -10.31 -13.08 -48.22
N THR A 148 -9.76 -11.88 -47.99
CA THR A 148 -9.60 -10.84 -48.99
C THR A 148 -8.68 -11.33 -50.11
N GLU A 149 -7.53 -11.90 -49.76
CA GLU A 149 -6.57 -12.39 -50.75
C GLU A 149 -7.12 -13.56 -51.56
N GLN A 150 -7.77 -14.54 -50.91
CA GLN A 150 -8.41 -15.65 -51.61
C GLN A 150 -9.51 -15.17 -52.58
N THR A 151 -10.30 -14.18 -52.16
CA THR A 151 -11.35 -13.59 -53.01
C THR A 151 -10.76 -12.85 -54.19
N LYS A 152 -9.68 -12.10 -54.00
CA LYS A 152 -8.98 -11.37 -55.05
C LYS A 152 -8.43 -12.32 -56.11
N VAL A 153 -7.72 -13.37 -55.69
CA VAL A 153 -7.18 -14.39 -56.60
C VAL A 153 -8.29 -15.06 -57.41
N TYR A 154 -9.39 -15.47 -56.76
CA TYR A 154 -10.53 -16.07 -57.45
C TYR A 154 -11.18 -15.09 -58.46
N ALA A 155 -11.37 -13.83 -58.07
CA ALA A 155 -11.94 -12.81 -58.94
C ALA A 155 -11.07 -12.53 -60.17
N GLU A 156 -9.75 -12.46 -60.01
CA GLU A 156 -8.79 -12.31 -61.11
C GLU A 156 -8.83 -13.50 -62.07
N GLN A 157 -8.91 -14.73 -61.56
CA GLN A 157 -9.04 -15.94 -62.39
C GLN A 157 -10.33 -15.96 -63.21
N ILE A 158 -11.47 -15.65 -62.57
CA ILE A 158 -12.76 -15.52 -63.26
C ILE A 158 -12.69 -14.42 -64.32
N TYR A 159 -12.16 -13.25 -63.98
CA TYR A 159 -12.05 -12.13 -64.91
C TYR A 159 -11.25 -12.51 -66.16
N ARG A 160 -10.06 -13.10 -66.00
CA ARG A 160 -9.22 -13.55 -67.13
C ARG A 160 -9.94 -14.59 -67.99
N SER A 161 -10.59 -15.58 -67.37
CA SER A 161 -11.35 -16.61 -68.08
C SER A 161 -12.51 -16.04 -68.90
N VAL A 162 -13.27 -15.10 -68.32
CA VAL A 162 -14.39 -14.44 -68.99
C VAL A 162 -13.91 -13.57 -70.14
N GLN A 163 -12.84 -12.79 -69.95
CA GLN A 163 -12.28 -11.94 -71.01
C GLN A 163 -11.80 -12.76 -72.21
N LEU A 164 -11.07 -13.85 -71.96
CA LEU A 164 -10.60 -14.74 -73.01
C LEU A 164 -11.76 -15.39 -73.78
N SER A 165 -12.75 -15.90 -73.05
CA SER A 165 -13.95 -16.50 -73.64
C SER A 165 -14.73 -15.49 -74.49
N ARG A 166 -14.88 -14.26 -74.00
CA ARG A 166 -15.53 -13.18 -74.77
C ARG A 166 -14.76 -12.86 -76.04
N LYS A 167 -13.43 -12.71 -75.99
CA LYS A 167 -12.62 -12.40 -77.18
C LYS A 167 -12.76 -13.48 -78.25
N LEU A 168 -12.71 -14.75 -77.85
CA LEU A 168 -12.90 -15.88 -78.77
C LEU A 168 -14.31 -15.87 -79.41
N LEU A 169 -15.35 -15.54 -78.64
CA LEU A 169 -16.72 -15.45 -79.17
C LEU A 169 -16.95 -14.26 -80.12
N HIS A 170 -16.28 -13.12 -79.91
CA HIS A 170 -16.49 -11.92 -80.73
C HIS A 170 -15.67 -11.92 -82.02
N SER A 171 -14.44 -12.45 -81.98
CA SER A 171 -13.48 -12.32 -83.08
C SER A 171 -12.82 -13.63 -83.50
N GLY A 172 -13.21 -14.77 -82.92
CA GLY A 172 -12.64 -16.07 -83.25
C GLY A 172 -13.28 -16.69 -84.49
N THR A 173 -12.49 -17.41 -85.27
CA THR A 173 -12.99 -18.22 -86.40
C THR A 173 -13.63 -19.52 -85.89
N GLU A 174 -14.49 -20.13 -86.70
CA GLU A 174 -15.17 -21.40 -86.35
C GLU A 174 -14.19 -22.50 -85.92
N LYS A 175 -13.05 -22.60 -86.60
CA LYS A 175 -12.00 -23.59 -86.29
C LYS A 175 -11.33 -23.32 -84.93
N GLU A 176 -11.02 -22.07 -84.61
CA GLU A 176 -10.42 -21.67 -83.33
C GLU A 176 -11.38 -21.87 -82.16
N ILE A 177 -12.68 -21.65 -82.41
CA ILE A 177 -13.75 -21.93 -81.44
C ILE A 177 -13.80 -23.43 -81.17
N LEU A 178 -13.90 -24.26 -82.22
CA LEU A 178 -14.00 -25.71 -82.08
C LEU A 178 -12.75 -26.34 -81.46
N SER A 179 -11.56 -25.81 -81.73
CA SER A 179 -10.31 -26.31 -81.12
C SER A 179 -10.15 -25.90 -79.65
N SER A 180 -10.74 -24.78 -79.23
CA SER A 180 -10.55 -24.23 -77.88
C SER A 180 -11.73 -24.48 -76.92
N GLN A 181 -12.91 -24.84 -77.45
CA GLN A 181 -14.17 -24.93 -76.69
C GLN A 181 -14.07 -25.83 -75.46
N LYS A 182 -13.42 -26.99 -75.58
CA LYS A 182 -13.37 -27.99 -74.52
C LYS A 182 -12.58 -27.46 -73.31
N MET A 183 -11.39 -26.92 -73.57
CA MET A 183 -10.54 -26.34 -72.54
C MET A 183 -11.21 -25.15 -71.83
N MET A 184 -11.92 -24.29 -72.58
CA MET A 184 -12.63 -23.14 -72.01
C MET A 184 -13.82 -23.56 -71.14
N LEU A 185 -14.61 -24.52 -71.61
CA LEU A 185 -15.75 -25.06 -70.86
C LEU A 185 -15.29 -25.79 -69.61
N ASP A 186 -14.23 -26.60 -69.69
CA ASP A 186 -13.66 -27.30 -68.54
C ASP A 186 -13.12 -26.30 -67.49
N ASN A 187 -12.41 -25.26 -67.93
CA ASN A 187 -11.94 -24.20 -67.04
C ASN A 187 -13.09 -23.43 -66.38
N ALA A 188 -14.13 -23.07 -67.16
CA ALA A 188 -15.30 -22.37 -66.64
C ALA A 188 -16.05 -23.23 -65.62
N ASN A 189 -16.29 -24.51 -65.92
CA ASN A 189 -16.93 -25.44 -65.00
C ASN A 189 -16.09 -25.62 -63.72
N ASN A 190 -14.76 -25.70 -63.82
CA ASN A 190 -13.88 -25.80 -62.67
C ASN A 190 -13.98 -24.58 -61.75
N LEU A 191 -13.96 -23.36 -62.33
CA LEU A 191 -14.07 -22.13 -61.56
C LEU A 191 -15.46 -21.96 -60.93
N LEU A 192 -16.52 -22.33 -61.65
CA LEU A 192 -17.90 -22.26 -61.14
C LEU A 192 -18.18 -23.27 -60.03
N THR A 193 -17.64 -24.50 -60.15
CA THR A 193 -17.76 -25.54 -59.12
C THR A 193 -16.92 -25.23 -57.88
N LYS A 194 -15.74 -24.60 -58.04
CA LYS A 194 -14.89 -24.14 -56.94
C LYS A 194 -15.30 -22.79 -56.35
N ARG A 195 -16.46 -22.25 -56.72
CA ARG A 195 -16.94 -20.96 -56.20
C ARG A 195 -16.94 -20.98 -54.66
N PRO A 196 -16.19 -20.09 -54.00
CA PRO A 196 -16.07 -20.15 -52.56
C PRO A 196 -17.41 -19.87 -51.86
N ALA A 197 -17.80 -20.76 -50.93
CA ALA A 197 -19.08 -20.67 -50.22
C ALA A 197 -19.22 -19.39 -49.38
N TYR A 198 -18.10 -18.83 -48.89
CA TYR A 198 -18.09 -17.61 -48.08
C TYR A 198 -18.49 -16.35 -48.85
N LEU A 199 -18.53 -16.36 -50.19
CA LEU A 199 -18.97 -15.21 -51.00
C LEU A 199 -20.46 -14.88 -50.82
N LYS A 200 -21.26 -15.80 -50.27
CA LYS A 200 -22.68 -15.58 -49.97
C LYS A 200 -22.93 -15.11 -48.54
N ALA A 201 -21.93 -15.17 -47.66
CA ALA A 201 -22.07 -14.83 -46.25
C ALA A 201 -21.77 -13.34 -46.01
N PRO A 202 -22.51 -12.65 -45.11
CA PRO A 202 -22.18 -11.29 -44.71
C PRO A 202 -20.82 -11.25 -43.98
N VAL A 203 -20.04 -10.21 -44.25
CA VAL A 203 -18.73 -10.01 -43.60
C VAL A 203 -18.94 -9.62 -42.13
N GLY A 204 -18.57 -10.52 -41.22
CA GLY A 204 -18.64 -10.27 -39.79
C GLY A 204 -17.52 -9.35 -39.32
N VAL A 205 -17.83 -8.09 -39.03
CA VAL A 205 -16.88 -7.15 -38.41
C VAL A 205 -16.91 -7.34 -36.89
N ALA A 206 -15.74 -7.49 -36.28
CA ALA A 206 -15.63 -7.58 -34.83
C ALA A 206 -16.02 -6.25 -34.19
N LYS A 207 -16.99 -6.27 -33.27
CA LYS A 207 -17.35 -5.12 -32.43
C LYS A 207 -16.57 -5.20 -31.13
N PHE A 208 -15.72 -4.21 -30.88
CA PHE A 208 -15.02 -4.06 -29.62
C PHE A 208 -15.88 -3.24 -28.66
N SER A 209 -15.93 -3.65 -27.40
CA SER A 209 -16.57 -2.90 -26.33
C SER A 209 -15.71 -3.01 -25.08
N TYR A 210 -15.49 -1.88 -24.43
CA TYR A 210 -14.89 -1.83 -23.10
C TYR A 210 -16.02 -1.63 -22.09
N THR A 211 -16.09 -2.51 -21.09
CA THR A 211 -17.01 -2.38 -19.96
C THR A 211 -16.18 -2.09 -18.73
N SER A 212 -16.34 -0.88 -18.17
CA SER A 212 -15.75 -0.56 -16.87
C SER A 212 -16.43 -1.36 -15.76
N CYS A 213 -15.74 -1.54 -14.63
CA CYS A 213 -16.33 -2.18 -13.46
C CYS A 213 -17.56 -1.39 -12.98
N THR A 214 -18.62 -2.09 -12.56
CA THR A 214 -19.94 -1.53 -12.22
C THR A 214 -20.08 -1.06 -10.77
N HIS A 215 -19.02 -1.21 -9.95
CA HIS A 215 -18.99 -0.58 -8.62
C HIS A 215 -18.94 0.94 -8.80
N LYS A 216 -19.98 1.64 -8.33
CA LYS A 216 -20.04 3.10 -8.24
C LYS A 216 -18.83 3.56 -7.42
N GLU A 217 -18.01 4.41 -8.03
CA GLU A 217 -16.74 4.95 -7.55
C GLU A 217 -15.63 3.90 -7.29
N PRO A 218 -14.44 4.05 -7.92
CA PRO A 218 -13.30 3.15 -7.71
C PRO A 218 -12.69 3.23 -6.30
N LEU A 219 -13.13 4.20 -5.49
CA LEU A 219 -12.75 4.38 -4.09
C LEU A 219 -14.01 4.28 -3.24
N ASN A 220 -14.43 3.06 -2.91
CA ASN A 220 -15.51 2.88 -1.94
C ASN A 220 -14.99 3.18 -0.51
N GLU A 221 -15.90 3.32 0.45
CA GLU A 221 -15.57 3.66 1.84
C GLU A 221 -14.59 2.66 2.46
N GLU A 222 -14.74 1.36 2.17
CA GLU A 222 -13.82 0.32 2.65
C GLU A 222 -12.38 0.51 2.13
N ILE A 223 -12.19 0.83 0.85
CA ILE A 223 -10.88 1.09 0.25
C ILE A 223 -10.30 2.39 0.82
N ALA A 224 -11.13 3.41 1.01
CA ALA A 224 -10.71 4.68 1.60
C ALA A 224 -10.23 4.48 3.05
N THR A 225 -10.99 3.74 3.86
CA THR A 225 -10.60 3.37 5.23
C THR A 225 -9.32 2.53 5.25
N PHE A 226 -9.18 1.57 4.32
CA PHE A 226 -7.97 0.77 4.22
C PHE A 226 -6.73 1.61 3.88
N LEU A 227 -6.84 2.52 2.92
CA LEU A 227 -5.75 3.43 2.55
C LEU A 227 -5.41 4.41 3.68
N ALA A 228 -6.40 4.87 4.44
CA ALA A 228 -6.18 5.69 5.63
C ALA A 228 -5.37 4.92 6.69
N ASN A 229 -5.72 3.67 6.97
CA ASN A 229 -4.95 2.82 7.90
C ASN A 229 -3.51 2.56 7.43
N CYS A 230 -3.25 2.63 6.12
CA CYS A 230 -1.91 2.46 5.56
C CYS A 230 -0.96 3.65 5.82
N MET A 231 -1.51 4.79 6.21
CA MET A 231 -0.77 6.00 6.58
C MET A 231 -0.16 5.90 8.00
N GLY A 232 -0.65 4.97 8.83
CA GLY A 232 -0.23 4.81 10.22
C GLY A 232 -0.86 5.84 11.15
N GLU A 233 -0.47 5.78 12.42
CA GLU A 233 -0.93 6.68 13.48
C GLU A 233 0.26 7.46 14.06
N VAL A 234 0.00 8.67 14.56
CA VAL A 234 1.00 9.44 15.29
C VAL A 234 1.04 8.93 16.73
N ASP A 235 1.87 7.93 16.98
CA ASP A 235 2.09 7.40 18.31
C ASP A 235 3.19 8.20 19.04
N THR A 236 2.93 8.54 20.31
CA THR A 236 3.95 9.08 21.22
C THR A 236 4.85 7.98 21.80
N GLU A 237 4.51 6.71 21.54
CA GLU A 237 5.25 5.52 21.94
C GLU A 237 5.44 4.57 20.73
N ASN A 238 6.67 4.47 20.22
CA ASN A 238 7.07 3.71 19.03
C ASN A 238 6.40 2.32 18.90
N LYS A 239 5.45 2.17 17.97
CA LYS A 239 5.00 0.88 17.43
C LYS A 239 5.02 0.90 15.90
N ASP A 240 6.05 0.29 15.32
CA ASP A 240 6.13 0.06 13.88
C ASP A 240 5.19 -1.08 13.47
N THR A 241 4.23 -0.80 12.58
CA THR A 241 3.44 -1.84 11.93
C THR A 241 3.44 -1.67 10.41
N ASP A 242 4.17 -2.56 9.74
CA ASP A 242 4.18 -2.64 8.28
C ASP A 242 2.91 -3.38 7.79
N CYS A 243 1.90 -2.62 7.38
CA CYS A 243 0.53 -3.10 7.14
C CYS A 243 0.22 -3.47 5.68
N ILE A 244 0.81 -2.80 4.69
CA ILE A 244 0.51 -3.02 3.26
C ILE A 244 1.02 -4.39 2.80
N ASP A 245 2.25 -4.76 3.16
CA ASP A 245 2.86 -6.00 2.69
C ASP A 245 2.26 -7.24 3.40
N LYS A 246 1.67 -7.05 4.60
CA LYS A 246 0.88 -8.08 5.28
C LYS A 246 -0.47 -8.32 4.59
N ALA A 247 -1.17 -7.29 4.13
CA ALA A 247 -2.46 -7.45 3.44
C ALA A 247 -2.33 -8.23 2.12
N PHE A 248 -1.26 -7.99 1.34
CA PHE A 248 -0.98 -8.74 0.12
C PHE A 248 -0.46 -10.17 0.35
N LYS A 249 0.02 -10.50 1.56
CA LYS A 249 0.31 -11.88 1.95
C LYS A 249 -0.96 -12.68 2.25
N VAL A 250 -1.99 -12.05 2.83
CA VAL A 250 -3.24 -12.70 3.20
C VAL A 250 -4.16 -12.92 1.99
N LYS A 251 -4.34 -11.92 1.12
CA LYS A 251 -5.15 -12.07 -0.10
C LYS A 251 -4.47 -11.35 -1.26
N LYS A 252 -3.97 -12.12 -2.22
CA LYS A 252 -3.34 -11.59 -3.45
C LYS A 252 -4.36 -11.03 -4.44
N GLN A 253 -5.31 -10.26 -3.96
CA GLN A 253 -6.45 -9.78 -4.72
C GLN A 253 -6.48 -8.25 -4.67
N CYS A 254 -6.62 -7.61 -5.82
CA CYS A 254 -6.80 -6.18 -5.89
C CYS A 254 -8.05 -5.79 -5.09
N PRO A 255 -7.95 -4.93 -4.07
CA PRO A 255 -9.15 -4.49 -3.34
C PRO A 255 -10.05 -3.59 -4.21
N ILE A 256 -9.53 -3.01 -5.29
CA ILE A 256 -10.24 -2.08 -6.17
C ILE A 256 -11.03 -2.82 -7.27
N CYS A 257 -10.43 -3.84 -7.88
CA CYS A 257 -11.02 -4.51 -9.05
C CYS A 257 -11.16 -6.02 -8.88
N TYR A 258 -10.89 -6.54 -7.68
CA TYR A 258 -10.96 -7.96 -7.33
C TYR A 258 -10.09 -8.89 -8.21
N GLN A 259 -9.23 -8.31 -9.06
CA GLN A 259 -8.29 -9.07 -9.87
C GLN A 259 -7.22 -9.69 -8.96
N THR A 260 -7.11 -11.01 -9.01
CA THR A 260 -6.05 -11.76 -8.34
C THR A 260 -4.71 -11.58 -9.05
N TYR A 261 -3.64 -11.34 -8.30
CA TYR A 261 -2.30 -11.01 -8.81
C TYR A 261 -1.23 -11.95 -8.26
N GLY A 262 -0.45 -12.56 -9.16
CA GLY A 262 0.52 -13.59 -8.79
C GLY A 262 -0.12 -14.99 -8.72
N PRO A 263 0.68 -16.06 -8.53
CA PRO A 263 0.12 -17.39 -8.37
C PRO A 263 -0.75 -17.41 -7.13
N LEU A 264 -2.06 -17.66 -7.32
CA LEU A 264 -2.96 -18.02 -6.23
C LEU A 264 -2.38 -19.27 -5.59
N THR A 265 -2.15 -19.21 -4.28
CA THR A 265 -1.72 -20.34 -3.48
C THR A 265 -2.72 -20.47 -2.35
N GLY A 266 -3.40 -21.60 -2.23
CA GLY A 266 -4.35 -21.85 -1.15
C GLY A 266 -3.67 -22.48 0.08
N ASP A 267 -4.50 -22.89 1.03
CA ASP A 267 -4.13 -23.46 2.33
C ASP A 267 -4.20 -25.00 2.36
N GLN A 268 -4.24 -25.64 1.19
CA GLN A 268 -4.20 -27.11 1.09
C GLN A 268 -3.00 -27.68 1.85
N PRO A 269 -3.21 -28.69 2.72
CA PRO A 269 -2.12 -29.37 3.40
C PRO A 269 -1.25 -30.19 2.44
N GLU A 270 -0.04 -30.52 2.86
CA GLU A 270 0.86 -31.37 2.07
C GLU A 270 0.26 -32.76 1.84
N GLY A 271 0.12 -33.14 0.57
CA GLY A 271 -0.47 -34.40 0.14
C GLY A 271 0.06 -34.86 -1.22
N LYS A 272 -0.49 -35.94 -1.76
CA LYS A 272 -0.11 -36.48 -3.07
C LYS A 272 -1.29 -36.52 -4.02
N MET A 273 -1.05 -36.18 -5.28
CA MET A 273 -1.97 -36.41 -6.39
C MET A 273 -1.34 -37.43 -7.34
N ILE A 274 -1.93 -38.62 -7.40
CA ILE A 274 -1.42 -39.78 -8.14
C ILE A 274 -2.38 -40.05 -9.31
N GLU A 275 -1.87 -40.04 -10.53
CA GLU A 275 -2.65 -40.29 -11.74
C GLU A 275 -2.34 -41.68 -12.33
N LYS A 276 -3.38 -42.37 -12.80
CA LYS A 276 -3.26 -43.66 -13.51
C LYS A 276 -4.11 -43.62 -14.77
N GLN A 277 -3.48 -43.81 -15.92
CA GLN A 277 -4.13 -43.85 -17.22
C GLN A 277 -3.35 -44.73 -18.22
N PRO A 278 -4.02 -45.43 -19.15
CA PRO A 278 -5.48 -45.57 -19.22
C PRO A 278 -6.02 -46.53 -18.15
N VAL A 279 -7.24 -46.28 -17.66
CA VAL A 279 -8.01 -47.21 -16.82
C VAL A 279 -9.34 -47.55 -17.47
N LYS A 280 -9.88 -48.74 -17.21
CA LYS A 280 -11.23 -49.10 -17.61
C LYS A 280 -12.23 -48.52 -16.61
N LEU A 281 -13.20 -47.75 -17.10
CA LEU A 281 -14.30 -47.18 -16.32
C LEU A 281 -15.62 -47.75 -16.81
N THR A 282 -16.53 -48.01 -15.89
CA THR A 282 -17.89 -48.46 -16.22
C THR A 282 -18.87 -47.46 -15.64
N PHE A 283 -19.62 -46.81 -16.51
CA PHE A 283 -20.71 -45.91 -16.17
C PHE A 283 -21.87 -46.23 -17.12
N ASP A 284 -23.11 -46.26 -16.62
CA ASP A 284 -24.32 -46.62 -17.39
C ASP A 284 -24.23 -47.98 -18.13
N ASN A 285 -23.55 -48.96 -17.53
CA ASN A 285 -23.27 -50.29 -18.11
C ASN A 285 -22.44 -50.28 -19.41
N GLU A 286 -21.84 -49.14 -19.78
CA GLU A 286 -20.91 -49.03 -20.91
C GLU A 286 -19.46 -48.96 -20.44
N LEU A 287 -18.55 -49.55 -21.24
CA LEU A 287 -17.12 -49.56 -20.96
C LEU A 287 -16.44 -48.36 -21.63
N HIS A 288 -15.85 -47.49 -20.82
CA HIS A 288 -15.08 -46.34 -21.28
C HIS A 288 -13.60 -46.47 -20.87
N THR A 289 -12.74 -45.81 -21.63
CA THR A 289 -11.35 -45.57 -21.22
C THR A 289 -11.30 -44.26 -20.45
N GLY A 290 -10.64 -44.27 -19.29
CA GLY A 290 -10.56 -43.12 -18.41
C GLY A 290 -9.21 -42.91 -17.76
N ILE A 291 -9.19 -41.91 -16.87
CA ILE A 291 -8.07 -41.46 -16.06
C ILE A 291 -8.54 -41.54 -14.61
N LYS A 292 -7.82 -42.26 -13.77
CA LYS A 292 -8.07 -42.32 -12.33
C LYS A 292 -7.08 -41.40 -11.62
N ILE A 293 -7.59 -40.47 -10.82
CA ILE A 293 -6.80 -39.56 -10.00
C ILE A 293 -7.07 -39.91 -8.54
N ARG A 294 -6.01 -40.17 -7.77
CA ARG A 294 -6.10 -40.42 -6.33
C ARG A 294 -5.39 -39.31 -5.57
N TYR A 295 -6.12 -38.70 -4.64
CA TYR A 295 -5.60 -37.73 -3.69
C TYR A 295 -5.36 -38.42 -2.35
N GLU A 296 -4.21 -38.18 -1.74
CA GLU A 296 -3.83 -38.76 -0.44
C GLU A 296 -3.28 -37.67 0.48
N PHE A 297 -3.99 -37.43 1.59
CA PHE A 297 -3.57 -36.53 2.65
C PHE A 297 -3.48 -37.32 3.97
N PRO A 298 -2.30 -37.40 4.60
CA PRO A 298 -2.16 -38.04 5.91
C PRO A 298 -2.61 -37.09 7.04
N ASP A 299 -2.92 -37.68 8.20
CA ASP A 299 -3.11 -36.95 9.46
C ASP A 299 -1.81 -36.22 9.85
N ARG A 300 -1.88 -34.92 10.16
CA ARG A 300 -0.72 -34.11 10.59
C ARG A 300 -1.14 -32.95 11.49
N ILE A 301 -0.16 -32.10 11.84
CA ILE A 301 -0.35 -30.82 12.53
C ILE A 301 -0.50 -29.69 11.51
N GLN A 302 -1.39 -28.74 11.80
CA GLN A 302 -1.61 -27.54 11.00
C GLN A 302 -0.41 -26.61 11.03
N GLY A 303 0.07 -26.20 9.84
CA GLY A 303 1.17 -25.23 9.69
C GLY A 303 0.73 -23.79 9.97
N SER A 304 1.65 -22.85 9.81
CA SER A 304 1.38 -21.40 9.99
C SER A 304 0.32 -20.86 9.03
N ASP A 305 0.12 -21.52 7.90
CA ASP A 305 -0.70 -21.05 6.80
C ASP A 305 -2.11 -21.69 6.79
N HIS A 306 -2.45 -22.47 7.82
CA HIS A 306 -3.75 -23.14 7.98
C HIS A 306 -4.63 -22.43 9.02
N PRO A 307 -5.96 -22.70 9.08
CA PRO A 307 -6.89 -21.98 9.96
C PRO A 307 -6.57 -22.03 11.46
N ASN A 308 -6.04 -23.17 11.96
CA ASN A 308 -5.72 -23.37 13.37
C ASN A 308 -4.27 -23.87 13.56
N PRO A 309 -3.24 -22.99 13.41
CA PRO A 309 -1.84 -23.40 13.50
C PRO A 309 -1.52 -24.14 14.81
N GLY A 310 -0.79 -25.26 14.71
CA GLY A 310 -0.40 -26.09 15.85
C GLY A 310 -1.45 -27.11 16.31
N LYS A 311 -2.69 -27.07 15.82
CA LYS A 311 -3.68 -28.13 16.07
C LYS A 311 -3.48 -29.34 15.15
N PRO A 312 -3.79 -30.57 15.58
CA PRO A 312 -3.89 -31.72 14.68
C PRO A 312 -5.06 -31.56 13.71
N TYR A 313 -4.95 -32.15 12.52
CA TYR A 313 -6.03 -32.31 11.57
C TYR A 313 -6.09 -33.76 11.06
N LYS A 314 -7.28 -34.21 10.66
CA LYS A 314 -7.51 -35.53 10.06
C LYS A 314 -7.42 -35.46 8.54
N GLY A 315 -6.57 -36.29 7.96
CA GLY A 315 -6.37 -36.46 6.52
C GLY A 315 -7.53 -37.17 5.83
N THR A 316 -7.42 -37.30 4.50
CA THR A 316 -8.41 -38.01 3.68
C THR A 316 -7.77 -38.69 2.46
N SER A 317 -8.51 -39.59 1.83
CA SER A 317 -8.15 -40.18 0.54
C SER A 317 -9.34 -40.12 -0.41
N GLU A 318 -9.23 -39.32 -1.46
CA GLU A 318 -10.32 -39.10 -2.42
C GLU A 318 -9.92 -39.61 -3.80
N THR A 319 -10.91 -40.03 -4.59
CA THR A 319 -10.70 -40.49 -5.96
C THR A 319 -11.59 -39.72 -6.92
N ALA A 320 -11.00 -39.28 -8.02
CA ALA A 320 -11.70 -38.67 -9.14
C ALA A 320 -11.46 -39.47 -10.42
N TYR A 321 -12.42 -39.39 -11.34
CA TYR A 321 -12.37 -40.06 -12.63
C TYR A 321 -12.62 -39.04 -13.74
N LEU A 322 -11.83 -39.12 -14.82
CA LEU A 322 -12.03 -38.36 -16.05
C LEU A 322 -12.10 -39.31 -17.24
N LEU A 323 -12.81 -38.92 -18.30
CA LEU A 323 -12.76 -39.66 -19.56
C LEU A 323 -11.39 -39.47 -20.22
N TYR A 324 -10.88 -40.52 -20.87
CA TYR A 324 -9.61 -40.45 -21.59
C TYR A 324 -9.83 -39.81 -22.97
N SER A 325 -9.84 -38.49 -23.00
CA SER A 325 -10.04 -37.67 -24.19
C SER A 325 -9.13 -36.42 -24.19
N ASN A 326 -9.14 -35.64 -25.27
CA ASN A 326 -8.43 -34.36 -25.33
C ASN A 326 -8.94 -33.40 -24.23
N GLU A 327 -10.25 -33.39 -24.00
CA GLU A 327 -10.92 -32.60 -22.97
C GLU A 327 -10.56 -33.11 -21.57
N GLY A 328 -10.61 -34.42 -21.33
CA GLY A 328 -10.20 -35.01 -20.05
C GLY A 328 -8.75 -34.72 -19.69
N ASN A 329 -7.84 -34.78 -20.67
CA ASN A 329 -6.44 -34.40 -20.48
C ASN A 329 -6.26 -32.88 -20.21
N LYS A 330 -7.10 -32.01 -20.79
CA LYS A 330 -7.12 -30.57 -20.43
C LYS A 330 -7.52 -30.40 -18.97
N VAL A 331 -8.58 -31.09 -18.52
CA VAL A 331 -9.05 -31.05 -17.13
C VAL A 331 -7.98 -31.58 -16.16
N LEU A 332 -7.33 -32.71 -16.49
CA LEU A 332 -6.23 -33.26 -15.68
C LEU A 332 -5.11 -32.23 -15.46
N ARG A 333 -4.68 -31.52 -16.52
CA ARG A 333 -3.65 -30.47 -16.40
C ARG A 333 -4.09 -29.31 -15.50
N LEU A 334 -5.37 -28.91 -15.57
CA LEU A 334 -5.91 -27.86 -14.72
C LEU A 334 -5.97 -28.31 -13.26
N LEU A 335 -6.39 -29.55 -12.99
CA LEU A 335 -6.42 -30.12 -11.64
C LEU A 335 -5.02 -30.28 -11.06
N ARG A 336 -4.04 -30.73 -11.84
CA ARG A 336 -2.63 -30.78 -11.42
C ARG A 336 -2.13 -29.39 -11.03
N ARG A 337 -2.38 -28.40 -11.88
CA ARG A 337 -2.00 -27.00 -11.58
C ARG A 337 -2.69 -26.47 -10.32
N ALA A 338 -3.98 -26.74 -10.14
CA ALA A 338 -4.73 -26.33 -8.95
C ALA A 338 -4.21 -27.02 -7.68
N PHE A 339 -3.85 -28.31 -7.77
CA PHE A 339 -3.27 -29.09 -6.69
C PHE A 339 -1.87 -28.56 -6.30
N ASP A 340 -1.00 -28.31 -7.29
CA ASP A 340 0.33 -27.72 -7.09
C ASP A 340 0.25 -26.30 -6.49
N GLN A 341 -0.84 -25.60 -6.80
CA GLN A 341 -1.18 -24.29 -6.23
C GLN A 341 -1.93 -24.37 -4.90
N LYS A 342 -2.11 -25.56 -4.32
CA LYS A 342 -2.79 -25.74 -3.03
C LYS A 342 -4.26 -25.27 -3.01
N LEU A 343 -4.97 -25.38 -4.12
CA LEU A 343 -6.35 -24.86 -4.30
C LEU A 343 -7.43 -25.96 -4.33
N THR A 344 -7.07 -27.24 -4.33
CA THR A 344 -8.04 -28.34 -4.50
C THR A 344 -8.64 -28.86 -3.20
N PHE A 345 -7.95 -28.68 -2.08
CA PHE A 345 -8.41 -29.07 -0.75
C PHE A 345 -8.10 -27.97 0.27
N THR A 346 -8.78 -27.98 1.40
CA THR A 346 -8.57 -27.08 2.55
C THR A 346 -8.78 -27.85 3.85
N ILE A 347 -8.44 -27.26 5.00
CA ILE A 347 -8.77 -27.82 6.31
C ILE A 347 -9.98 -27.05 6.83
N GLY A 348 -11.04 -27.76 7.21
CA GLY A 348 -12.25 -27.13 7.68
C GLY A 348 -13.15 -28.07 8.46
N GLN A 349 -14.39 -27.65 8.60
CA GLN A 349 -15.43 -28.44 9.24
C GLN A 349 -16.15 -29.31 8.20
N SER A 350 -16.25 -30.61 8.47
CA SER A 350 -16.97 -31.54 7.60
C SER A 350 -18.49 -31.26 7.60
N PRO A 351 -19.25 -31.75 6.61
CA PRO A 351 -20.72 -31.67 6.60
C PRO A 351 -21.34 -32.45 7.78
N THR A 352 -20.57 -33.39 8.36
CA THR A 352 -20.91 -34.14 9.56
C THR A 352 -20.42 -33.47 10.86
N ALA A 353 -20.08 -32.17 10.79
CA ALA A 353 -19.65 -31.33 11.90
C ALA A 353 -18.33 -31.72 12.59
N ILE A 354 -17.46 -32.49 11.91
CA ILE A 354 -16.12 -32.81 12.41
C ILE A 354 -15.19 -31.65 12.05
N GLU A 355 -14.64 -30.98 13.06
CA GLU A 355 -13.66 -29.90 12.87
C GLU A 355 -12.27 -30.44 12.52
N ASP A 356 -11.44 -29.58 11.91
CA ASP A 356 -10.05 -29.85 11.56
C ASP A 356 -9.88 -31.11 10.67
N VAL A 357 -10.65 -31.20 9.58
CA VAL A 357 -10.57 -32.29 8.59
C VAL A 357 -10.22 -31.76 7.20
N VAL A 358 -9.45 -32.52 6.43
CA VAL A 358 -9.17 -32.20 5.02
C VAL A 358 -10.44 -32.37 4.18
N MET A 359 -10.83 -31.31 3.50
CA MET A 359 -12.07 -31.18 2.75
C MET A 359 -11.78 -30.72 1.32
N VAL A 360 -12.65 -31.09 0.38
CA VAL A 360 -12.59 -30.59 -1.00
C VAL A 360 -13.01 -29.12 -1.01
N THR A 361 -12.32 -28.29 -1.81
CA THR A 361 -12.76 -26.90 -2.05
C THR A 361 -13.95 -26.85 -3.02
N ASP A 362 -14.36 -25.64 -3.41
CA ASP A 362 -15.45 -25.40 -4.38
C ASP A 362 -15.14 -25.85 -5.83
N ILE A 363 -14.13 -26.69 -6.05
CA ILE A 363 -13.86 -27.32 -7.35
C ILE A 363 -14.61 -28.67 -7.36
N PRO A 364 -15.79 -28.79 -7.97
CA PRO A 364 -16.50 -30.06 -8.04
C PRO A 364 -15.82 -30.98 -9.06
N HIS A 365 -15.01 -31.92 -8.58
CA HIS A 365 -14.30 -32.87 -9.45
C HIS A 365 -14.16 -34.28 -8.85
N ILE A 366 -14.55 -34.45 -7.58
CA ILE A 366 -14.64 -35.77 -6.96
C ILE A 366 -16.02 -36.33 -7.27
N THR A 367 -16.04 -37.52 -7.85
CA THR A 367 -17.26 -38.30 -8.05
C THR A 367 -17.47 -39.12 -6.78
N SER A 368 -18.59 -38.91 -6.08
CA SER A 368 -18.88 -39.64 -4.86
C SER A 368 -18.92 -41.15 -5.12
N ARG A 369 -18.64 -41.90 -4.06
CA ARG A 369 -18.78 -43.36 -4.00
C ARG A 369 -20.14 -43.86 -4.44
#